data_AF-A0A150XAQ8-F1
#
_entry.id   AF-A0A150XAQ8-F1
#
_cell.length_a   1.000
_cell.length_b   1.000
_cell.length_c   1.000
_cell.angle_alpha   90.00
_cell.angle_beta   90.00
_cell.angle_gamma   90.00
#
_symmetry.space_group_name_H-M   'P 1'
#
loop_
_entity.id
_entity.type
_entity.pdbx_description
1 polymer ?
#
loop_
_entity_poly.entity_id
_entity_poly.type
_entity_poly.pdbx_seq_one_letter_code
_entity_poly.pdbx_strand_id
1 'polypeptide(L)'
;MKEIALEDYIITYYSNLLTFEENLANKHYMTQQKPMDSSHKLREMLMSKWRTTNKDALKLLEGGYDNFKRKVCERVMSESPREVYINKCPKCGKLARTPYAKQCRFCNYDWH
;
A
#
# COMPACT_ATOMS: atom_id res chain seq x y z
N MET A 1 -7.81 17.06 -4.58
CA MET A 1 -7.43 15.75 -4.02
C MET A 1 -6.54 15.01 -5.00
N LYS A 2 -5.43 14.43 -4.54
CA LYS A 2 -4.51 13.65 -5.39
C LYS A 2 -5.15 12.31 -5.77
N GLU A 3 -4.97 11.89 -7.01
CA GLU A 3 -5.32 10.55 -7.49
C GLU A 3 -4.59 9.47 -6.68
N ILE A 4 -5.24 8.33 -6.43
CA ILE A 4 -4.56 7.19 -5.77
C ILE A 4 -3.91 6.38 -6.88
N ALA A 5 -2.61 6.16 -6.76
CA ALA A 5 -1.87 5.26 -7.65
C ALA A 5 -2.26 3.81 -7.35
N LEU A 6 -2.31 2.95 -8.38
CA LEU A 6 -2.71 1.55 -8.23
C LEU A 6 -1.77 0.79 -7.29
N GLU A 7 -0.48 1.14 -7.33
CA GLU A 7 0.55 0.54 -6.49
C GLU A 7 0.28 0.79 -5.00
N ASP A 8 -0.07 2.03 -4.64
CA ASP A 8 -0.45 2.39 -3.26
C ASP A 8 -1.73 1.67 -2.84
N TYR A 9 -2.69 1.52 -3.75
CA TYR A 9 -3.95 0.83 -3.51
C TYR A 9 -3.73 -0.66 -3.22
N ILE A 10 -2.90 -1.35 -4.02
CA ILE A 10 -2.58 -2.77 -3.83
C ILE A 10 -1.87 -2.98 -2.49
N ILE A 11 -0.81 -2.22 -2.23
CA ILE A 11 0.01 -2.41 -1.02
C ILE A 11 -0.78 -2.12 0.26
N THR A 12 -1.75 -1.20 0.19
CA THR A 12 -2.57 -0.84 1.34
C THR A 12 -3.69 -1.85 1.60
N TYR A 13 -4.43 -2.27 0.58
CA TYR A 13 -5.66 -3.05 0.77
C TYR A 13 -5.53 -4.54 0.48
N TYR A 14 -4.46 -4.95 -0.20
CA TYR A 14 -4.19 -6.34 -0.57
C TYR A 14 -2.89 -6.84 0.04
N SER A 15 -2.56 -6.40 1.27
CA SER A 15 -1.35 -6.83 1.98
C SER A 15 -1.26 -8.34 2.20
N ASN A 16 -2.39 -9.05 2.13
CA ASN A 16 -2.46 -10.51 2.17
C ASN A 16 -1.89 -11.18 0.91
N LEU A 17 -1.83 -10.47 -0.22
CA LEU A 17 -1.24 -10.95 -1.48
C LEU A 17 0.25 -10.60 -1.61
N LEU A 18 0.79 -9.81 -0.68
CA LEU A 18 2.22 -9.53 -0.59
C LEU A 18 2.94 -10.75 0.00
N THR A 19 4.17 -11.01 -0.47
CA THR A 19 5.01 -12.04 0.14
C THR A 19 5.38 -11.65 1.57
N PHE A 20 5.96 -12.59 2.32
CA PHE A 20 6.43 -12.32 3.66
C PHE A 20 7.50 -11.21 3.66
N GLU A 21 8.47 -11.27 2.75
CA GLU A 21 9.56 -10.31 2.61
C GLU A 21 9.05 -8.93 2.18
N GLU A 22 8.10 -8.87 1.25
CA GLU A 22 7.48 -7.61 0.82
C GLU A 22 6.69 -6.95 1.96
N ASN A 23 5.96 -7.76 2.74
CA ASN A 23 5.27 -7.26 3.92
C ASN A 23 6.24 -6.71 4.96
N LEU A 24 7.38 -7.38 5.19
CA LEU A 24 8.43 -6.90 6.07
C LEU A 24 9.07 -5.61 5.55
N ALA A 25 9.39 -5.54 4.26
CA ALA A 25 9.96 -4.38 3.60
C ALA A 25 9.02 -3.17 3.71
N ASN A 26 7.74 -3.36 3.41
CA ASN A 26 6.72 -2.32 3.50
C ASN A 26 6.59 -1.78 4.94
N LYS A 27 6.47 -2.68 5.93
CA LYS A 27 6.40 -2.30 7.35
C LYS A 27 7.66 -1.56 7.80
N HIS A 28 8.85 -2.04 7.42
CA HIS A 28 10.12 -1.40 7.73
C HIS A 28 10.15 0.04 7.18
N TYR A 29 9.83 0.23 5.89
CA TYR A 29 9.79 1.56 5.28
C TYR A 29 8.80 2.50 5.98
N MET A 30 7.58 2.03 6.25
CA MET A 30 6.55 2.82 6.93
C MET A 30 6.97 3.29 8.32
N THR A 31 7.77 2.51 9.06
CA THR A 31 8.31 2.95 10.36
C THR A 31 9.32 4.09 10.24
N GLN A 32 10.07 4.15 9.15
CA GLN A 32 11.08 5.19 8.92
C GLN A 32 10.44 6.53 8.53
N GLN A 33 9.29 6.49 7.84
CA GLN A 33 8.61 7.69 7.33
C GLN A 33 7.70 8.38 8.37
N LYS A 34 7.49 7.80 9.56
CA LYS A 34 6.62 8.41 10.57
C LYS A 34 7.27 9.65 11.20
N PRO A 35 6.59 10.82 11.22
CA PRO A 35 7.13 12.04 11.78
C PRO A 35 7.37 11.93 13.30
N MET A 36 8.39 12.65 13.77
CA MET A 36 8.85 12.65 15.17
C MET A 36 7.78 13.04 16.20
N ASP A 37 6.73 13.76 15.80
CA ASP A 37 5.61 14.21 16.66
C ASP A 37 4.58 13.11 17.01
N SER A 38 4.72 11.91 16.45
CA SER A 38 3.92 10.76 16.92
C SER A 38 4.36 10.35 18.33
N SER A 39 3.42 10.02 19.22
CA SER A 39 3.74 9.76 20.63
C SER A 39 4.96 8.83 20.75
N HIS A 40 5.98 9.27 21.50
CA HIS A 40 7.28 8.59 21.57
C HIS A 40 7.14 7.08 21.82
N LYS A 41 6.19 6.70 22.68
CA LYS A 41 5.85 5.31 23.01
C LYS A 41 5.30 4.51 21.82
N LEU A 42 4.43 5.11 21.00
CA LEU A 42 3.89 4.44 19.80
C LEU A 42 5.01 4.23 18.76
N ARG A 43 5.91 5.20 18.62
CA ARG A 43 7.05 5.09 17.70
C ARG A 43 8.01 3.99 18.14
N GLU A 44 8.42 3.96 19.41
CA GLU A 44 9.31 2.90 19.94
C GLU A 44 8.69 1.50 19.82
N MET A 45 7.39 1.38 20.11
CA MET A 45 6.67 0.11 19.96
C MET A 45 6.63 -0.36 18.50
N LEU A 46 6.39 0.55 17.56
CA LEU A 46 6.38 0.21 16.13
C LEU A 46 7.78 -0.07 15.61
N MET A 47 8.78 0.71 16.01
CA MET A 47 10.18 0.48 15.62
C MET A 47 10.69 -0.87 16.13
N SER A 48 10.33 -1.30 17.35
CA SER A 48 10.73 -2.61 17.87
C SER A 48 10.03 -3.78 17.17
N LYS A 49 8.81 -3.60 16.65
CA LYS A 49 8.04 -4.68 16.02
C LYS A 49 8.17 -4.75 14.50
N TRP A 50 8.34 -3.62 13.82
CA TRP A 50 8.20 -3.52 12.36
C TRP A 50 9.52 -3.17 11.66
N ARG A 51 10.57 -2.82 12.41
CA ARG A 51 11.92 -2.73 11.86
C ARG A 51 12.48 -4.14 11.70
N THR A 52 12.65 -4.55 10.45
CA THR A 52 13.35 -5.81 10.13
C THR A 52 14.86 -5.60 9.94
N THR A 53 15.64 -6.63 10.24
CA THR A 53 17.05 -6.80 9.84
C THR A 53 17.22 -7.85 8.74
N ASN A 54 16.10 -8.43 8.26
CA ASN A 54 16.10 -9.41 7.17
C ASN A 54 16.68 -8.76 5.90
N LYS A 55 17.77 -9.33 5.39
CA LYS A 55 18.52 -8.79 4.25
C LYS A 55 17.71 -8.83 2.95
N ASP A 56 16.91 -9.88 2.75
CA ASP A 56 16.10 -10.02 1.54
C ASP A 56 15.01 -8.96 1.48
N ALA A 57 14.32 -8.71 2.60
CA ALA A 57 13.35 -7.63 2.71
C ALA A 57 13.98 -6.24 2.51
N LEU A 58 15.19 -6.00 3.04
CA LEU A 58 15.91 -4.74 2.84
C LEU A 58 16.37 -4.56 1.39
N LYS A 59 16.81 -5.64 0.74
CA LYS A 59 17.22 -5.65 -0.67
C LYS A 59 16.08 -5.21 -1.61
N LEU A 60 14.84 -5.58 -1.28
CA LEU A 60 13.66 -5.13 -2.03
C LEU A 60 13.51 -3.60 -2.06
N LEU A 61 14.07 -2.88 -1.08
CA LEU A 61 14.01 -1.42 -0.95
C LEU A 61 15.21 -0.69 -1.57
N GLU A 62 16.27 -1.38 -2.01
CA GLU A 62 17.50 -0.76 -2.54
C GLU A 62 17.24 0.15 -3.76
N GLY A 63 16.24 -0.18 -4.59
CA GLY A 63 15.82 0.63 -5.73
C GLY A 63 14.88 1.80 -5.38
N GLY A 64 14.67 2.08 -4.10
CA GLY A 64 13.72 3.07 -3.60
C GLY A 64 12.29 2.52 -3.48
N TYR A 65 11.49 3.18 -2.64
CA TYR A 65 10.15 2.69 -2.29
C TYR A 65 9.18 2.71 -3.47
N ASP A 66 9.22 3.72 -4.35
CA ASP A 66 8.34 3.74 -5.53
C ASP A 66 8.65 2.58 -6.50
N ASN A 67 9.91 2.19 -6.63
CA ASN A 67 10.30 1.03 -7.42
C ASN A 67 9.83 -0.28 -6.78
N PHE A 68 9.98 -0.39 -5.46
CA PHE A 68 9.40 -1.49 -4.69
C PHE A 68 7.89 -1.60 -4.94
N LYS A 69 7.16 -0.49 -4.81
CA LYS A 69 5.71 -0.48 -4.96
C LYS A 69 5.28 -0.97 -6.35
N ARG A 70 5.97 -0.50 -7.40
CA ARG A 70 5.71 -0.90 -8.78
C ARG A 70 5.92 -2.40 -8.99
N LYS A 71 7.04 -2.96 -8.52
CA LYS A 71 7.34 -4.39 -8.66
C LYS A 71 6.33 -5.28 -7.94
N VAL A 72 5.91 -4.88 -6.74
CA VAL A 72 4.86 -5.59 -6.00
C VAL A 72 3.55 -5.55 -6.78
N CYS A 73 3.16 -4.38 -7.28
CA CYS A 73 1.96 -4.21 -8.09
C CYS A 73 1.99 -5.10 -9.35
N GLU A 74 3.08 -5.07 -10.12
CA GLU A 74 3.28 -5.90 -11.31
C GLU A 74 3.16 -7.40 -10.99
N ARG A 75 3.84 -7.86 -9.93
CA ARG A 75 3.79 -9.26 -9.48
C ARG A 75 2.37 -9.66 -9.09
N VAL A 76 1.73 -8.92 -8.18
CA VAL A 76 0.37 -9.25 -7.70
C VAL A 76 -0.63 -9.28 -8.85
N MET A 77 -0.55 -8.32 -9.78
CA MET A 77 -1.43 -8.29 -10.95
C MET A 77 -1.14 -9.41 -11.95
N SER A 78 0.09 -9.94 -11.98
CA SER A 78 0.45 -11.09 -12.82
C SER A 78 0.03 -12.42 -12.20
N GLU A 79 0.23 -12.60 -10.89
CA GLU A 79 0.04 -13.88 -10.19
C GLU A 79 -1.40 -14.07 -9.70
N SER A 80 -2.04 -12.99 -9.20
CA SER A 80 -3.37 -13.03 -8.57
C SER A 80 -4.32 -11.94 -9.12
N PRO A 81 -4.47 -11.77 -10.46
CA PRO A 81 -5.31 -10.70 -11.01
C PRO A 81 -6.78 -10.79 -10.58
N ARG A 82 -7.28 -12.00 -10.34
CA ARG A 82 -8.68 -12.24 -9.96
C ARG A 82 -8.98 -11.90 -8.50
N GLU A 83 -7.96 -11.81 -7.66
CA GLU A 83 -8.11 -11.48 -6.24
C GLU A 83 -8.13 -9.96 -6.00
N VAL A 84 -7.63 -9.18 -6.96
CA VAL A 84 -7.59 -7.72 -6.87
C VAL A 84 -8.83 -7.09 -7.50
N TYR A 85 -9.66 -6.48 -6.68
CA TYR A 85 -10.81 -5.69 -7.11
C TYR A 85 -10.44 -4.20 -7.27
N ILE A 86 -10.26 -3.78 -8.52
CA ILE A 86 -9.97 -2.39 -8.88
C ILE A 86 -11.30 -1.60 -8.93
N ASN A 87 -11.74 -1.13 -7.77
CA ASN A 87 -12.97 -0.35 -7.65
C ASN A 87 -12.80 1.03 -8.30
N LYS A 88 -13.49 1.26 -9.43
CA LYS A 88 -13.50 2.55 -10.13
C LYS A 88 -14.89 3.17 -10.06
N CYS A 89 -14.94 4.49 -9.95
CA CYS A 89 -16.20 5.21 -10.02
C CYS A 89 -16.86 4.97 -11.40
N PRO A 90 -18.12 4.51 -11.47
CA PRO A 90 -18.79 4.24 -12.74
C PRO A 90 -19.09 5.52 -13.53
N LYS A 91 -19.16 6.69 -12.87
CA LYS A 91 -19.43 7.98 -13.54
C LYS A 91 -18.18 8.64 -14.12
N CYS A 92 -17.04 8.59 -13.41
CA CYS A 92 -15.83 9.32 -13.83
C CYS A 92 -14.60 8.42 -14.09
N GLY A 93 -14.70 7.11 -13.91
CA GLY A 93 -13.64 6.14 -14.19
C GLY A 93 -12.45 6.15 -13.22
N LYS A 94 -12.36 7.14 -12.32
CA LYS A 94 -11.25 7.26 -11.35
C LYS A 94 -11.29 6.16 -10.29
N LEU A 95 -10.10 5.73 -9.86
CA LEU A 95 -9.93 4.75 -8.79
C LEU A 95 -10.56 5.25 -7.48
N ALA A 96 -11.40 4.42 -6.88
CA ALA A 96 -12.04 4.71 -5.61
C ALA A 96 -11.04 4.63 -4.45
N ARG A 97 -11.40 5.17 -3.28
CA ARG A 97 -10.49 5.26 -2.13
C ARG A 97 -10.09 3.89 -1.58
N THR A 98 -11.02 2.96 -1.57
CA THR A 98 -10.89 1.60 -1.03
C THR A 98 -11.63 0.63 -1.97
N PRO A 99 -11.36 -0.68 -1.90
CA PRO A 99 -12.13 -1.70 -2.63
C PRO A 99 -13.64 -1.67 -2.36
N TYR A 100 -14.04 -1.25 -1.18
CA TYR A 100 -15.45 -1.28 -0.74
C TYR A 100 -16.14 0.09 -0.81
N ALA A 101 -15.48 1.12 -1.33
CA ALA A 101 -16.05 2.45 -1.42
C ALA A 101 -17.27 2.46 -2.35
N LYS A 102 -18.34 3.15 -1.91
CA LYS A 102 -19.59 3.34 -2.67
C LYS A 102 -19.83 4.78 -3.12
N GLN A 103 -18.92 5.69 -2.79
CA GLN A 103 -19.01 7.10 -3.12
C GLN A 103 -17.70 7.61 -3.72
N CYS A 104 -17.79 8.38 -4.81
CA CYS A 104 -16.64 8.99 -5.46
C CYS A 104 -16.28 10.31 -4.80
N ARG A 105 -15.07 10.40 -4.26
CA ARG A 105 -14.53 11.66 -3.74
C ARG A 105 -14.25 12.72 -4.83
N PHE A 106 -14.17 12.34 -6.11
CA PHE A 106 -13.82 13.26 -7.20
C PHE A 106 -15.02 13.93 -7.85
N CYS A 107 -16.13 13.20 -8.05
CA CYS A 107 -17.34 13.70 -8.70
C CYS A 107 -18.59 13.62 -7.82
N ASN A 108 -18.44 13.21 -6.56
CA ASN A 108 -19.49 13.02 -5.57
C ASN A 108 -20.61 12.06 -5.99
N TYR A 109 -20.40 11.27 -7.06
CA TYR A 109 -21.33 10.23 -7.45
C TYR A 109 -21.38 9.12 -6.41
N ASP A 110 -22.58 8.65 -6.14
CA ASP A 110 -22.88 7.63 -5.17
C ASP A 110 -23.53 6.44 -5.88
N TRP A 111 -23.02 5.23 -5.64
CA TRP A 111 -23.49 3.98 -6.26
C TRP A 111 -23.93 2.95 -5.21
N HIS A 112 -24.54 3.43 -4.12
CA HIS A 112 -25.05 2.62 -3.02
C HIS A 112 -25.87 1.39 -3.41
#